data_AF-A0A7X6V8N9-F1
#
_entry.id   AF-A0A7X6V8N9-F1
#
_cell.length_a   1.000
_cell.length_b   1.000
_cell.length_c   1.000
_cell.angle_alpha   90.00
_cell.angle_beta   90.00
_cell.angle_gamma   90.00
#
_symmetry.space_group_name_H-M   'P 1'
#
loop_
_entity.id
_entity.type
_entity.pdbx_description
1 polymer ?
#
loop_
_entity_poly.entity_id
_entity_poly.type
_entity_poly.pdbx_seq_one_letter_code
_entity_poly.pdbx_strand_id
1 'polypeptide(L)'
;MKQPETTELDIAPLIAADLRRGNSVRFMTQGGSMEPFLKAGDYVVVEAFKSGHGGTKIPKKGAVMLYETRSGALRLHRFTRTTSDNNGTKLLRFRGDTPSYPVELIKPEQVLGTLVSRERDGRISKANNFSSRMCGLYASKIRNRLQRKKATLPQPETAETIRIITEALRETLREEELSSQGRPPPPRLAHLALRQGVLAICAEALIKKYPDAESEIRVLARSQAFEAENNRKFIAEAIRALSAAGIDTLIVKGPATGALAYSSPALRPYDDVDLLLSGEKRRRAPAVLESLGWRNIRNGPKLARSHLLRTTEDIAFVHPNCTVGVDIVHPEGILCDAAPRSGSRIEFEVHDALAFAPSKTEHFLYCAAHGAKHGFSRLIWLADMDRLASSFTSSDWAVVVALAKERRLTRVLALACAMAEEMLGMPQPPEAQGRWRGSAWLEGKVRACRDRGAEISETWRWWPGLLDTSWQRIRNSVRWLFVPTGVDLRACLLPLWAHGAYYILRPVRLMIRLLTRSGMPEHEWLDDPQNDTEEI
;
A
#
# COMPACT_ATOMS: atom_id res chain seq x y z
N MET A 1 30.05 -38.86 3.98
CA MET A 1 29.59 -38.15 5.19
C MET A 1 28.41 -37.28 4.80
N LYS A 2 27.19 -37.63 5.24
CA LYS A 2 26.01 -36.78 5.04
C LYS A 2 26.15 -35.56 5.97
N GLN A 3 26.05 -34.36 5.41
CA GLN A 3 25.86 -33.15 6.19
C GLN A 3 24.48 -33.23 6.90
N PRO A 4 24.34 -32.73 8.14
CA PRO A 4 23.07 -32.76 8.83
C PRO A 4 22.12 -31.73 8.21
N GLU A 5 20.93 -32.18 7.82
CA GLU A 5 19.79 -31.31 7.53
C GLU A 5 19.43 -30.56 8.82
N THR A 6 19.80 -29.28 8.91
CA THR A 6 19.25 -28.37 9.92
C THR A 6 17.82 -28.06 9.53
N THR A 7 16.89 -28.88 10.00
CA THR A 7 15.48 -28.52 10.09
C THR A 7 15.41 -27.28 10.97
N GLU A 8 15.06 -26.11 10.40
CA GLU A 8 14.79 -24.92 11.20
C GLU A 8 13.69 -25.26 12.21
N LEU A 9 14.06 -25.41 13.48
CA LEU A 9 13.10 -25.61 14.55
C LEU A 9 12.19 -24.39 14.61
N ASP A 10 10.88 -24.59 14.42
CA ASP A 10 9.90 -23.58 14.79
C ASP A 10 9.89 -23.44 16.32
N ILE A 11 10.59 -22.42 16.82
CA ILE A 11 10.73 -22.13 18.24
C ILE A 11 9.50 -21.41 18.81
N ALA A 12 8.53 -20.99 17.99
CA ALA A 12 7.38 -20.21 18.45
C ALA A 12 6.51 -20.96 19.49
N PRO A 13 6.18 -22.25 19.32
CA PRO A 13 5.45 -23.02 20.34
C PRO A 13 6.21 -23.12 21.68
N LEU A 14 7.53 -23.23 21.64
CA LEU A 14 8.39 -23.29 22.83
C LEU A 14 8.40 -21.95 23.58
N ILE A 15 8.56 -20.84 22.85
CA ILE A 15 8.49 -19.48 23.41
C ILE A 15 7.14 -19.26 24.11
N ALA A 16 6.03 -19.66 23.45
CA ALA A 16 4.70 -19.51 24.00
C ALA A 16 4.49 -20.37 25.27
N ALA A 17 4.98 -21.62 25.27
CA ALA A 17 4.89 -22.51 26.42
C ALA A 17 5.66 -21.97 27.63
N ASP A 18 6.87 -21.47 27.44
CA ASP A 18 7.70 -20.94 28.54
C ASP A 18 7.11 -19.65 29.13
N LEU A 19 6.60 -18.75 28.29
CA LEU A 19 5.91 -17.54 28.77
C LEU A 19 4.63 -17.89 29.55
N ARG A 20 3.87 -18.91 29.12
CA ARG A 20 2.70 -19.41 29.86
C ARG A 20 3.07 -19.99 31.22
N ARG A 21 4.26 -20.58 31.36
CA ARG A 21 4.81 -21.07 32.65
C ARG A 21 5.28 -19.94 33.57
N GLY A 22 5.24 -18.69 33.12
CA GLY A 22 5.64 -17.53 33.91
C GLY A 22 7.13 -17.17 33.76
N ASN A 23 7.85 -17.81 32.83
CA ASN A 23 9.26 -17.56 32.60
C ASN A 23 9.48 -16.29 31.75
N SER A 24 10.72 -15.85 31.67
CA SER A 24 11.16 -14.80 30.75
C SER A 24 11.96 -15.43 29.62
N VAL A 25 11.72 -15.00 28.38
CA VAL A 25 12.31 -15.62 27.19
C VAL A 25 13.07 -14.57 26.39
N ARG A 26 14.28 -14.92 25.95
CA ARG A 26 15.11 -14.13 25.03
C ARG A 26 15.12 -14.79 23.66
N PHE A 27 14.81 -14.03 22.61
CA PHE A 27 14.82 -14.53 21.23
C PHE A 27 15.16 -13.42 20.23
N MET A 28 15.46 -13.78 19.00
CA MET A 28 15.74 -12.83 17.91
C MET A 28 14.45 -12.50 17.15
N THR A 29 14.21 -11.23 16.84
CA THR A 29 13.02 -10.82 16.09
C THR A 29 13.19 -10.99 14.59
N GLN A 30 12.10 -11.34 13.92
CA GLN A 30 11.99 -11.41 12.46
C GLN A 30 10.83 -10.51 11.99
N GLY A 31 10.88 -10.06 10.73
CA GLY A 31 9.86 -9.20 10.12
C GLY A 31 10.04 -7.69 10.37
N GLY A 32 9.13 -6.88 9.81
CA GLY A 32 9.26 -5.41 9.73
C GLY A 32 8.09 -4.61 10.32
N SER A 33 7.11 -5.26 10.98
CA SER A 33 5.90 -4.58 11.45
C SER A 33 6.13 -3.57 12.57
N MET A 34 7.27 -3.67 13.26
CA MET A 34 7.64 -2.80 14.39
C MET A 34 8.76 -1.83 14.05
N GLU A 35 9.11 -1.67 12.76
CA GLU A 35 10.10 -0.67 12.38
C GLU A 35 9.57 0.75 12.63
N PRO A 36 10.40 1.68 13.14
CA PRO A 36 11.84 1.54 13.42
C PRO A 36 12.18 1.02 14.84
N PHE A 37 11.18 0.77 15.70
CA PHE A 37 11.39 0.43 17.10
C PHE A 37 12.01 -0.96 17.31
N LEU A 38 11.58 -1.97 16.57
CA LEU A 38 12.25 -3.27 16.47
C LEU A 38 12.57 -3.53 14.99
N LYS A 39 13.71 -4.18 14.73
CA LYS A 39 14.16 -4.58 13.39
C LYS A 39 14.40 -6.08 13.37
N ALA A 40 14.27 -6.69 12.19
CA ALA A 40 14.78 -8.05 11.99
C ALA A 40 16.24 -8.13 12.45
N GLY A 41 16.57 -9.15 13.26
CA GLY A 41 17.89 -9.33 13.86
C GLY A 41 18.08 -8.73 15.27
N ASP A 42 17.16 -7.89 15.77
CA ASP A 42 17.23 -7.44 17.17
C ASP A 42 17.02 -8.63 18.13
N TYR A 43 17.77 -8.70 19.22
CA TYR A 43 17.46 -9.63 20.32
C TYR A 43 16.51 -8.94 21.30
N VAL A 44 15.47 -9.65 21.72
CA VAL A 44 14.46 -9.14 22.64
C VAL A 44 14.32 -10.04 23.85
N VAL A 45 14.00 -9.44 25.00
CA VAL A 45 13.63 -10.15 26.23
C VAL A 45 12.18 -9.82 26.54
N VAL A 46 11.36 -10.85 26.62
CA VAL A 46 9.94 -10.78 26.93
C VAL A 46 9.69 -11.49 28.25
N GLU A 47 9.03 -10.80 29.18
CA GLU A 47 8.60 -11.37 30.46
C GLU A 47 7.13 -11.80 30.38
N ALA A 48 6.78 -12.93 31.01
CA ALA A 48 5.41 -13.44 31.06
C ALA A 48 4.42 -12.39 31.59
N PHE A 49 3.30 -12.24 30.88
CA PHE A 49 2.26 -11.31 31.28
C PHE A 49 1.31 -11.97 32.28
N LYS A 50 1.51 -11.71 33.58
CA LYS A 50 0.66 -12.27 34.64
C LYS A 50 -0.71 -11.59 34.67
N SER A 51 -1.76 -12.34 34.36
CA SER A 51 -3.14 -12.02 34.74
C SER A 51 -3.23 -11.97 36.27
N GLY A 52 -3.66 -10.84 36.84
CA GLY A 52 -3.79 -10.70 38.29
C GLY A 52 -4.88 -11.62 38.86
N HIS A 53 -4.74 -12.04 40.11
CA HIS A 53 -5.81 -12.72 40.84
C HIS A 53 -7.01 -11.75 40.95
N GLY A 54 -8.15 -12.11 40.35
CA GLY A 54 -9.40 -11.33 40.44
C GLY A 54 -9.72 -10.38 39.27
N GLY A 55 -8.95 -10.38 38.18
CA GLY A 55 -9.31 -9.63 36.98
C GLY A 55 -8.14 -9.43 36.01
N THR A 56 -8.44 -9.38 34.70
CA THR A 56 -7.41 -9.29 33.67
C THR A 56 -6.70 -7.95 33.71
N LYS A 57 -5.41 -7.97 34.10
CA LYS A 57 -4.53 -6.78 34.12
C LYS A 57 -4.49 -6.18 32.72
N ILE A 58 -4.85 -4.91 32.59
CA ILE A 58 -4.83 -4.22 31.30
C ILE A 58 -3.40 -3.74 31.04
N PRO A 59 -2.80 -4.00 29.85
CA PRO A 59 -1.49 -3.47 29.51
C PRO A 59 -1.50 -1.94 29.53
N LYS A 60 -0.38 -1.31 29.87
CA LYS A 60 -0.31 0.15 29.82
C LYS A 60 -0.25 0.61 28.36
N LYS A 61 -1.01 1.66 27.99
CA LYS A 61 -0.97 2.26 26.64
C LYS A 61 0.48 2.53 26.19
N GLY A 62 0.80 2.12 24.96
CA GLY A 62 2.12 2.25 24.36
C GLY A 62 3.10 1.11 24.68
N ALA A 63 2.73 0.14 25.53
CA ALA A 63 3.58 -1.02 25.83
C ALA A 63 3.66 -1.97 24.64
N VAL A 64 4.85 -2.50 24.35
CA VAL A 64 5.01 -3.57 23.34
C VAL A 64 4.79 -4.93 23.99
N MET A 65 3.88 -5.71 23.44
CA MET A 65 3.45 -7.00 23.99
C MET A 65 3.63 -8.09 22.94
N LEU A 66 3.99 -9.28 23.41
CA LEU A 66 3.97 -10.50 22.61
C LEU A 66 2.62 -11.19 22.80
N TYR A 67 1.97 -11.53 21.71
CA TYR A 67 0.73 -12.29 21.72
C TYR A 67 0.71 -13.31 20.59
N GLU A 68 -0.20 -14.27 20.73
CA GLU A 68 -0.44 -15.32 19.73
C GLU A 68 -1.68 -14.95 18.89
N THR A 69 -1.53 -14.96 17.57
CA THR A 69 -2.66 -14.74 16.64
C THR A 69 -3.60 -15.94 16.65
N ARG A 70 -4.76 -15.82 15.98
CA ARG A 70 -5.66 -16.97 15.78
C ARG A 70 -5.02 -18.11 14.97
N SER A 71 -4.00 -17.80 14.17
CA SER A 71 -3.28 -18.77 13.35
C SER A 71 -2.09 -19.43 14.08
N GLY A 72 -1.90 -19.14 15.38
CA GLY A 72 -0.78 -19.66 16.17
C GLY A 72 0.55 -18.91 15.99
N ALA A 73 0.56 -17.82 15.21
CA ALA A 73 1.77 -17.03 14.99
C ALA A 73 2.02 -16.07 16.15
N LEU A 74 3.29 -15.87 16.53
CA LEU A 74 3.66 -14.90 17.56
C LEU A 74 3.96 -13.53 16.96
N ARG A 75 3.38 -12.47 17.56
CA ARG A 75 3.59 -11.08 17.12
C ARG A 75 3.92 -10.16 18.30
N LEU A 76 4.91 -9.28 18.08
CA LEU A 76 5.24 -8.18 18.99
C LEU A 76 4.63 -6.89 18.46
N HIS A 77 3.60 -6.34 19.09
CA HIS A 77 3.05 -5.03 18.71
C HIS A 77 2.72 -4.16 19.91
N ARG A 78 2.47 -2.87 19.63
CA ARG A 78 2.16 -1.87 20.64
C ARG A 78 0.69 -1.95 21.04
N PHE A 79 0.43 -2.09 22.35
CA PHE A 79 -0.90 -1.96 22.91
C PHE A 79 -1.38 -0.50 22.81
N THR A 80 -2.55 -0.30 22.22
CA THR A 80 -3.09 1.04 21.96
C THR A 80 -4.28 1.37 22.86
N ARG A 81 -5.28 0.49 22.93
CA ARG A 81 -6.47 0.62 23.79
C ARG A 81 -7.16 -0.72 23.97
N THR A 82 -8.06 -0.78 24.95
CA THR A 82 -9.07 -1.83 25.06
C THR A 82 -10.30 -1.44 24.25
N THR A 83 -10.98 -2.41 23.68
CA THR A 83 -12.30 -2.29 23.01
C THR A 83 -13.19 -3.44 23.47
N SER A 84 -14.48 -3.38 23.20
CA SER A 84 -15.39 -4.53 23.38
C SER A 84 -15.94 -4.96 22.02
N ASP A 85 -16.26 -6.24 21.86
CA ASP A 85 -17.04 -6.72 20.73
C ASP A 85 -18.55 -6.48 20.94
N ASN A 86 -19.37 -6.78 19.93
CA ASN A 86 -20.83 -6.61 19.97
C ASN A 86 -21.51 -7.45 21.08
N ASN A 87 -20.81 -8.44 21.64
CA ASN A 87 -21.30 -9.31 22.71
C ASN A 87 -20.74 -8.89 24.08
N GLY A 88 -20.07 -7.74 24.17
CA GLY A 88 -19.48 -7.24 25.42
C GLY A 88 -18.14 -7.88 25.80
N THR A 89 -17.56 -8.73 24.95
CA THR A 89 -16.26 -9.37 25.22
C THR A 89 -15.14 -8.35 25.07
N LYS A 90 -14.29 -8.26 26.09
CA LYS A 90 -13.14 -7.35 26.11
C LYS A 90 -12.05 -7.82 25.13
N LEU A 91 -11.63 -6.94 24.23
CA LEU A 91 -10.56 -7.14 23.26
C LEU A 91 -9.47 -6.07 23.43
N LEU A 92 -8.22 -6.47 23.22
CA LEU A 92 -7.06 -5.60 23.29
C LEU A 92 -6.60 -5.24 21.87
N ARG A 93 -6.46 -3.94 21.61
CA ARG A 93 -6.08 -3.42 20.30
C ARG A 93 -4.56 -3.25 20.21
N PHE A 94 -3.96 -3.98 19.28
CA PHE A 94 -2.53 -3.96 18.99
C PHE A 94 -2.23 -3.36 17.63
N ARG A 95 -1.08 -2.71 17.51
CA ARG A 95 -0.61 -2.10 16.26
C ARG A 95 0.91 -2.14 16.13
N GLY A 96 1.38 -2.51 14.94
CA GLY A 96 2.77 -2.31 14.54
C GLY A 96 3.14 -0.81 14.44
N ASP A 97 4.43 -0.50 14.56
CA ASP A 97 4.91 0.88 14.34
C ASP A 97 4.98 1.22 12.84
N THR A 98 4.94 0.21 11.96
CA THR A 98 4.85 0.39 10.51
C THR A 98 3.38 0.54 10.09
N PRO A 99 3.00 1.66 9.42
CA PRO A 99 1.63 1.97 8.97
C PRO A 99 0.91 0.88 8.18
N SER A 100 1.64 0.13 7.36
CA SER A 100 1.09 -0.85 6.42
C SER A 100 0.55 -2.11 7.09
N TYR A 101 0.82 -2.33 8.37
CA TYR A 101 0.36 -3.53 9.07
C TYR A 101 -1.01 -3.29 9.72
N PRO A 102 -1.96 -4.22 9.54
CA PRO A 102 -3.31 -4.07 10.05
C PRO A 102 -3.30 -4.01 11.58
N VAL A 103 -4.34 -3.37 12.11
CA VAL A 103 -4.62 -3.36 13.55
C VAL A 103 -5.18 -4.70 13.95
N GLU A 104 -4.67 -5.27 15.03
CA GLU A 104 -5.10 -6.57 15.54
C GLU A 104 -5.94 -6.41 16.81
N LEU A 105 -7.01 -7.21 16.90
CA LEU A 105 -7.88 -7.30 18.07
C LEU A 105 -7.69 -8.67 18.70
N ILE A 106 -7.07 -8.65 19.88
CA ILE A 106 -6.55 -9.85 20.54
C ILE A 106 -7.28 -10.03 21.86
N LYS A 107 -7.74 -11.24 22.15
CA LYS A 107 -8.35 -11.51 23.45
C LYS A 107 -7.27 -11.44 24.54
N PRO A 108 -7.59 -10.98 25.76
CA PRO A 108 -6.59 -10.90 26.83
C PRO A 108 -5.83 -12.20 27.09
N GLU A 109 -6.48 -13.36 26.94
CA GLU A 109 -5.88 -14.69 27.12
C GLU A 109 -4.78 -15.03 26.09
N GLN A 110 -4.79 -14.37 24.94
CA GLN A 110 -3.81 -14.58 23.87
C GLN A 110 -2.52 -13.75 24.08
N VAL A 111 -2.50 -12.85 25.07
CA VAL A 111 -1.31 -12.07 25.40
C VAL A 111 -0.38 -12.90 26.27
N LEU A 112 0.82 -13.18 25.75
CA LEU A 112 1.79 -14.06 26.39
C LEU A 112 2.77 -13.30 27.27
N GLY A 113 3.21 -12.11 26.83
CA GLY A 113 4.30 -11.43 27.51
C GLY A 113 4.44 -9.95 27.17
N THR A 114 5.24 -9.25 27.97
CA THR A 114 5.60 -7.83 27.78
C THR A 114 7.07 -7.74 27.39
N LEU A 115 7.38 -6.95 26.36
CA LEU A 115 8.77 -6.65 26.01
C LEU A 115 9.42 -5.78 27.09
N VAL A 116 10.53 -6.23 27.67
CA VAL A 116 11.23 -5.54 28.76
C VAL A 116 12.58 -4.97 28.34
N SER A 117 13.27 -5.62 27.41
CA SER A 117 14.48 -5.05 26.80
C SER A 117 14.67 -5.51 25.37
N ARG A 118 15.43 -4.71 24.62
CA ARG A 118 15.95 -5.07 23.31
C ARG A 118 17.46 -4.81 23.25
N GLU A 119 18.16 -5.58 22.45
CA GLU A 119 19.57 -5.44 22.13
C GLU A 119 19.74 -5.33 20.62
N ARG A 120 20.51 -4.32 20.20
CA ARG A 120 20.89 -4.08 18.80
C ARG A 120 22.36 -3.71 18.78
N ASP A 121 23.15 -4.36 17.94
CA ASP A 121 24.60 -4.12 17.81
C ASP A 121 25.32 -4.13 19.17
N GLY A 122 24.97 -5.08 20.04
CA GLY A 122 25.53 -5.22 21.40
C GLY A 122 25.03 -4.20 22.44
N ARG A 123 24.15 -3.27 22.06
CA ARG A 123 23.62 -2.24 22.98
C ARG A 123 22.24 -2.61 23.51
N ILE A 124 22.14 -2.88 24.81
CA ILE A 124 20.88 -3.18 25.50
C ILE A 124 20.15 -1.88 25.86
N SER A 125 18.85 -1.82 25.57
CA SER A 125 17.95 -0.73 25.97
C SER A 125 16.69 -1.28 26.63
N LYS A 126 16.28 -0.69 27.75
CA LYS A 126 14.99 -1.01 28.37
C LYS A 126 13.85 -0.63 27.44
N ALA A 127 12.99 -1.60 27.17
CA ALA A 127 11.72 -1.37 26.50
C ALA A 127 10.69 -0.93 27.55
N ASN A 128 9.80 -0.01 27.17
CA ASN A 128 8.70 0.52 27.99
C ASN A 128 9.02 1.59 29.07
N ASN A 129 10.19 2.24 29.06
CA ASN A 129 10.39 3.51 29.78
C ASN A 129 9.47 4.61 29.23
N PHE A 130 9.10 5.62 30.04
CA PHE A 130 8.18 6.71 29.64
C PHE A 130 8.54 7.32 28.28
N SER A 131 9.82 7.61 28.04
CA SER A 131 10.32 8.11 26.76
C SER A 131 10.14 7.14 25.60
N SER A 132 10.27 5.83 25.79
CA SER A 132 10.05 4.80 24.75
C SER A 132 8.56 4.56 24.45
N ARG A 133 7.69 4.70 25.45
CA ARG A 133 6.22 4.64 25.30
C ARG A 133 5.67 5.87 24.60
N MET A 134 6.23 7.05 24.90
CA MET A 134 5.90 8.31 24.26
C MET A 134 6.57 8.48 22.89
N CYS A 135 7.76 7.90 22.66
CA CYS A 135 8.43 7.95 21.36
C CYS A 135 7.67 7.19 20.27
N GLY A 136 6.99 6.09 20.58
CA GLY A 136 6.12 5.41 19.60
C GLY A 136 4.89 6.23 19.22
N LEU A 137 4.32 6.97 20.18
CA LEU A 137 3.10 7.77 19.98
C LEU A 137 3.36 9.17 19.38
N TYR A 138 4.52 9.77 19.65
CA TYR A 138 4.86 11.14 19.24
C TYR A 138 6.21 11.31 18.54
N ALA A 139 7.16 10.37 18.65
CA ALA A 139 8.44 10.52 17.95
C ALA A 139 8.36 10.17 16.47
N SER A 140 7.29 9.54 15.94
CA SER A 140 7.04 9.60 14.50
C SER A 140 6.83 11.07 14.08
N LYS A 141 6.05 11.86 14.84
CA LYS A 141 5.82 13.29 14.57
C LYS A 141 7.06 14.17 14.75
N ILE A 142 7.86 13.95 15.81
CA ILE A 142 9.03 14.79 16.14
C ILE A 142 10.30 14.34 15.41
N ARG A 143 10.53 13.03 15.26
CA ARG A 143 11.63 12.49 14.46
C ARG A 143 11.35 12.68 12.97
N ASN A 144 10.11 12.60 12.47
CA ASN A 144 9.81 13.07 11.11
C ASN A 144 10.03 14.58 10.97
N ARG A 145 9.85 15.40 12.02
CA ARG A 145 10.21 16.83 11.99
C ARG A 145 11.72 17.07 11.88
N LEU A 146 12.55 16.27 12.56
CA LEU A 146 14.02 16.38 12.55
C LEU A 146 14.66 15.62 11.37
N GLN A 147 14.07 14.50 10.93
CA GLN A 147 14.45 13.76 9.74
C GLN A 147 13.93 14.44 8.47
N ARG A 148 12.83 15.21 8.47
CA ARG A 148 12.43 16.04 7.31
C ARG A 148 13.41 17.17 7.01
N LYS A 149 14.14 17.66 8.01
CA LYS A 149 15.31 18.54 7.76
C LYS A 149 16.48 17.81 7.10
N LYS A 150 16.49 16.47 7.11
CA LYS A 150 17.50 15.59 6.48
C LYS A 150 16.96 14.73 5.32
N ALA A 151 15.65 14.74 5.04
CA ALA A 151 15.00 14.00 3.95
C ALA A 151 15.14 14.80 2.65
N THR A 152 16.38 15.12 2.35
CA THR A 152 16.87 15.71 1.11
C THR A 152 17.35 14.54 0.26
N LEU A 153 16.64 14.25 -0.82
CA LEU A 153 16.98 13.25 -1.83
C LEU A 153 16.96 11.80 -1.29
N PRO A 154 16.72 10.78 -2.15
CA PRO A 154 17.06 9.41 -1.80
C PRO A 154 18.51 9.40 -1.32
N GLN A 155 18.82 8.70 -0.22
CA GLN A 155 20.22 8.50 0.13
C GLN A 155 20.94 7.92 -1.10
N PRO A 156 22.18 8.32 -1.40
CA PRO A 156 22.89 7.87 -2.61
C PRO A 156 22.83 6.35 -2.81
N GLU A 157 22.92 5.59 -1.72
CA GLU A 157 22.80 4.13 -1.68
C GLU A 157 21.43 3.60 -2.15
N THR A 158 20.34 4.32 -1.85
CA THR A 158 18.99 3.97 -2.31
C THR A 158 18.81 4.23 -3.80
N ALA A 159 19.33 5.35 -4.32
CA ALA A 159 19.25 5.67 -5.74
C ALA A 159 20.01 4.64 -6.59
N GLU A 160 21.21 4.25 -6.13
CA GLU A 160 22.00 3.22 -6.80
C GLU A 160 21.31 1.85 -6.78
N THR A 161 20.70 1.48 -5.64
CA THR A 161 19.94 0.21 -5.55
C THR A 161 18.73 0.21 -6.49
N ILE A 162 18.00 1.34 -6.62
CA ILE A 162 16.89 1.46 -7.59
C ILE A 162 17.40 1.33 -9.02
N ARG A 163 18.57 1.90 -9.34
CA ARG A 163 19.22 1.77 -10.65
C ARG A 163 19.52 0.31 -10.98
N ILE A 164 20.11 -0.43 -10.04
CA ILE A 164 20.39 -1.87 -10.17
C ILE A 164 19.10 -2.68 -10.39
N ILE A 165 18.04 -2.40 -9.62
CA ILE A 165 16.74 -3.07 -9.79
C ILE A 165 16.13 -2.75 -11.16
N THR A 166 16.27 -1.50 -11.61
CA THR A 166 15.79 -1.07 -12.94
C THR A 166 16.54 -1.81 -14.06
N GLU A 167 17.86 -1.98 -13.95
CA GLU A 167 18.64 -2.77 -14.93
C GLU A 167 18.22 -4.24 -14.95
N ALA A 168 18.06 -4.87 -13.78
CA ALA A 168 17.61 -6.26 -13.69
C ALA A 168 16.20 -6.45 -14.26
N LEU A 169 15.34 -5.45 -14.08
CA LEU A 169 14.03 -5.41 -14.70
C LEU A 169 14.13 -5.28 -16.22
N ARG A 170 15.03 -4.44 -16.76
CA ARG A 170 15.28 -4.37 -18.21
C ARG A 170 15.76 -5.69 -18.78
N GLU A 171 16.76 -6.34 -18.17
CA GLU A 171 17.23 -7.67 -18.60
C GLU A 171 16.06 -8.65 -18.70
N THR A 172 15.19 -8.65 -17.68
CA THR A 172 14.03 -9.56 -17.70
C THR A 172 13.01 -9.21 -18.77
N LEU A 173 12.80 -7.93 -19.07
CA LEU A 173 11.77 -7.47 -20.01
C LEU A 173 12.25 -7.39 -21.47
N ARG A 174 13.57 -7.38 -21.71
CA ARG A 174 14.21 -7.12 -23.02
C ARG A 174 15.31 -8.10 -23.40
N GLU A 175 15.67 -9.05 -22.53
CA GLU A 175 16.79 -9.97 -22.75
C GLU A 175 18.15 -9.24 -22.93
N GLU A 176 18.29 -8.06 -22.33
CA GLU A 176 19.56 -7.30 -22.28
C GLU A 176 20.55 -7.94 -21.29
N GLU A 177 21.83 -8.03 -21.62
CA GLU A 177 22.85 -8.55 -20.67
C GLU A 177 23.18 -7.53 -19.57
N LEU A 178 22.99 -7.91 -18.30
CA LEU A 178 23.56 -7.17 -17.17
C LEU A 178 25.08 -7.24 -17.16
N SER A 179 25.76 -6.09 -17.10
CA SER A 179 27.19 -6.10 -16.80
C SER A 179 27.43 -6.61 -15.37
N SER A 180 28.19 -7.71 -15.26
CA SER A 180 28.63 -8.26 -13.99
C SER A 180 29.85 -7.46 -13.50
N GLN A 181 29.63 -6.57 -12.53
CA GLN A 181 30.74 -6.05 -11.74
C GLN A 181 30.80 -6.86 -10.45
N GLY A 182 31.98 -7.38 -10.10
CA GLY A 182 32.25 -8.19 -8.89
C GLY A 182 32.12 -7.43 -7.57
N ARG A 183 31.05 -6.65 -7.41
CA ARG A 183 30.70 -5.92 -6.19
C ARG A 183 29.65 -6.72 -5.41
N PRO A 184 29.67 -6.67 -4.07
CA PRO A 184 28.63 -7.30 -3.26
C PRO A 184 27.25 -6.65 -3.50
N PRO A 185 26.14 -7.36 -3.21
CA PRO A 185 24.80 -6.82 -3.34
C PRO A 185 24.63 -5.58 -2.44
N PRO A 186 23.96 -4.51 -2.91
CA PRO A 186 23.61 -3.39 -2.06
C PRO A 186 22.77 -3.83 -0.84
N PRO A 187 22.94 -3.20 0.32
CA PRO A 187 22.10 -3.48 1.48
C PRO A 187 20.60 -3.33 1.13
N ARG A 188 19.78 -4.29 1.57
CA ARG A 188 18.31 -4.29 1.38
C ARG A 188 17.86 -4.36 -0.09
N LEU A 189 18.70 -4.85 -1.01
CA LEU A 189 18.37 -5.03 -2.43
C LEU A 189 17.00 -5.71 -2.63
N ALA A 190 16.82 -6.90 -2.04
CA ALA A 190 15.60 -7.69 -2.20
C ALA A 190 14.37 -6.99 -1.59
N HIS A 191 14.52 -6.40 -0.40
CA HIS A 191 13.49 -5.61 0.27
C HIS A 191 13.08 -4.35 -0.53
N LEU A 192 14.03 -3.68 -1.19
CA LEU A 192 13.73 -2.52 -2.03
C LEU A 192 13.03 -2.94 -3.32
N ALA A 193 13.46 -4.03 -3.96
CA ALA A 193 12.77 -4.60 -5.12
C ALA A 193 11.34 -5.03 -4.77
N LEU A 194 11.14 -5.59 -3.58
CA LEU A 194 9.82 -5.91 -3.03
C LEU A 194 8.95 -4.67 -2.89
N ARG A 195 9.48 -3.60 -2.28
CA ARG A 195 8.78 -2.31 -2.12
C ARG A 195 8.45 -1.66 -3.47
N GLN A 196 9.34 -1.77 -4.44
CA GLN A 196 9.13 -1.30 -5.81
C GLN A 196 8.09 -2.14 -6.57
N GLY A 197 7.70 -3.30 -6.03
CA GLY A 197 6.69 -4.20 -6.58
C GLY A 197 7.19 -5.07 -7.72
N VAL A 198 8.51 -5.18 -7.92
CA VAL A 198 9.11 -5.83 -9.10
C VAL A 198 10.02 -7.01 -8.75
N LEU A 199 10.11 -7.39 -7.47
CA LEU A 199 10.96 -8.49 -7.00
C LEU A 199 10.69 -9.78 -7.77
N ALA A 200 9.45 -10.25 -7.84
CA ALA A 200 9.10 -11.48 -8.54
C ALA A 200 9.40 -11.41 -10.05
N ILE A 201 9.34 -10.22 -10.65
CA ILE A 201 9.62 -10.03 -12.07
C ILE A 201 11.12 -10.18 -12.34
N CYS A 202 11.98 -9.54 -11.56
CA CYS A 202 13.43 -9.49 -11.82
C CYS A 202 14.27 -10.42 -10.93
N ALA A 203 13.64 -11.35 -10.20
CA ALA A 203 14.33 -12.21 -9.22
C ALA A 203 15.51 -12.97 -9.84
N GLU A 204 15.30 -13.66 -10.97
CA GLU A 204 16.36 -14.45 -11.59
C GLU A 204 17.51 -13.59 -12.12
N ALA A 205 17.21 -12.41 -12.69
CA ALA A 205 18.24 -11.46 -13.12
C ALA A 205 19.06 -10.93 -11.92
N LEU A 206 18.41 -10.66 -10.78
CA LEU A 206 19.09 -10.25 -9.55
C LEU A 206 19.94 -11.38 -8.95
N ILE A 207 19.46 -12.62 -8.98
CA ILE A 207 20.20 -13.82 -8.52
C ILE A 207 21.42 -14.06 -9.38
N LYS A 208 21.27 -13.99 -10.72
CA LYS A 208 22.38 -14.11 -11.67
C LYS A 208 23.46 -13.06 -11.42
N LYS A 209 23.06 -11.82 -11.11
CA LYS A 209 23.99 -10.72 -10.81
C LYS A 209 24.61 -10.83 -9.41
N TYR A 210 23.85 -11.29 -8.43
CA TYR A 210 24.27 -11.40 -7.03
C TYR A 210 23.92 -12.77 -6.43
N PRO A 211 24.70 -13.82 -6.73
CA PRO A 211 24.47 -15.16 -6.19
C PRO A 211 24.45 -15.20 -4.65
N ASP A 212 25.24 -14.36 -3.98
CA ASP A 212 25.27 -14.25 -2.52
C ASP A 212 23.92 -13.79 -1.91
N ALA A 213 23.06 -13.12 -2.68
CA ALA A 213 21.73 -12.68 -2.24
C ALA A 213 20.62 -13.69 -2.61
N GLU A 214 20.95 -14.83 -3.23
CA GLU A 214 19.98 -15.77 -3.76
C GLU A 214 18.98 -16.26 -2.71
N SER A 215 19.47 -16.63 -1.53
CA SER A 215 18.63 -17.15 -0.45
C SER A 215 17.58 -16.11 -0.01
N GLU A 216 17.99 -14.86 0.22
CA GLU A 216 17.09 -13.76 0.60
C GLU A 216 16.05 -13.48 -0.51
N ILE A 217 16.50 -13.38 -1.76
CA ILE A 217 15.63 -13.10 -2.91
C ILE A 217 14.60 -14.22 -3.09
N ARG A 218 15.03 -15.48 -3.08
CA ARG A 218 14.13 -16.63 -3.25
C ARG A 218 13.12 -16.74 -2.11
N VAL A 219 13.53 -16.50 -0.86
CA VAL A 219 12.61 -16.52 0.28
C VAL A 219 11.53 -15.44 0.14
N LEU A 220 11.91 -14.21 -0.16
CA LEU A 220 10.96 -13.10 -0.32
C LEU A 220 10.04 -13.29 -1.54
N ALA A 221 10.58 -13.76 -2.67
CA ALA A 221 9.79 -14.03 -3.87
C ALA A 221 8.78 -15.17 -3.63
N ARG A 222 9.17 -16.25 -2.95
CA ARG A 222 8.26 -17.36 -2.59
C ARG A 222 7.18 -16.90 -1.61
N SER A 223 7.54 -16.11 -0.59
CA SER A 223 6.57 -15.54 0.36
C SER A 223 5.52 -14.69 -0.37
N GLN A 224 5.97 -13.82 -1.29
CA GLN A 224 5.06 -13.01 -2.10
C GLN A 224 4.14 -13.86 -2.98
N ALA A 225 4.66 -14.90 -3.65
CA ALA A 225 3.86 -15.78 -4.49
C ALA A 225 2.81 -16.55 -3.68
N PHE A 226 3.19 -17.05 -2.50
CA PHE A 226 2.27 -17.74 -1.59
C PHE A 226 1.17 -16.81 -1.08
N GLU A 227 1.52 -15.60 -0.65
CA GLU A 227 0.55 -14.59 -0.22
C GLU A 227 -0.40 -14.20 -1.37
N ALA A 228 0.14 -13.99 -2.58
CA ALA A 228 -0.66 -13.66 -3.75
C ALA A 228 -1.73 -14.73 -4.04
N GLU A 229 -1.37 -16.01 -3.94
CA GLU A 229 -2.31 -17.10 -4.17
C GLU A 229 -3.38 -17.20 -3.07
N ASN A 230 -3.01 -17.01 -1.81
CA ASN A 230 -3.99 -16.95 -0.71
C ASN A 230 -4.95 -15.75 -0.87
N ASN A 231 -4.42 -14.58 -1.24
CA ASN A 231 -5.23 -13.38 -1.46
C ASN A 231 -6.20 -13.56 -2.64
N ARG A 232 -5.78 -14.21 -3.72
CA ARG A 232 -6.63 -14.50 -4.88
C ARG A 232 -7.90 -15.26 -4.50
N LYS A 233 -7.84 -16.17 -3.52
CA LYS A 233 -9.03 -16.91 -3.03
C LYS A 233 -10.07 -16.00 -2.37
N PHE A 234 -9.64 -15.10 -1.48
CA PHE A 234 -10.54 -14.14 -0.83
C PHE A 234 -11.11 -13.12 -1.82
N ILE A 235 -10.30 -12.69 -2.80
CA ILE A 235 -10.77 -11.80 -3.86
C ILE A 235 -11.78 -12.51 -4.77
N ALA A 236 -11.54 -13.77 -5.12
CA ALA A 236 -12.46 -14.57 -5.92
C ALA A 236 -13.82 -14.76 -5.22
N GLU A 237 -13.82 -15.02 -3.91
CA GLU A 237 -15.04 -15.07 -3.09
C GLU A 237 -15.82 -13.75 -3.13
N ALA A 238 -15.12 -12.62 -2.98
CA ALA A 238 -15.73 -11.29 -3.07
C ALA A 238 -16.34 -11.02 -4.46
N ILE A 239 -15.62 -11.36 -5.53
CA ILE A 239 -16.09 -11.19 -6.91
C ILE A 239 -17.33 -12.06 -7.17
N ARG A 240 -17.33 -13.32 -6.75
CA ARG A 240 -18.49 -14.22 -6.89
C ARG A 240 -19.71 -13.68 -6.15
N ALA A 241 -19.56 -13.24 -4.91
CA ALA A 241 -20.69 -12.72 -4.15
C ALA A 241 -21.25 -11.42 -4.75
N LEU A 242 -20.38 -10.54 -5.25
CA LEU A 242 -20.80 -9.33 -5.97
C LEU A 242 -21.54 -9.69 -7.26
N SER A 243 -21.02 -10.63 -8.05
CA SER A 243 -21.67 -11.12 -9.26
C SER A 243 -23.04 -11.75 -8.96
N ALA A 244 -23.14 -12.61 -7.94
CA ALA A 244 -24.39 -13.22 -7.49
C ALA A 244 -25.43 -12.18 -7.02
N ALA A 245 -24.98 -11.02 -6.53
CA ALA A 245 -25.83 -9.89 -6.19
C ALA A 245 -26.21 -9.00 -7.40
N GLY A 246 -25.82 -9.37 -8.62
CA GLY A 246 -26.04 -8.58 -9.84
C GLY A 246 -25.12 -7.36 -9.95
N ILE A 247 -23.93 -7.41 -9.34
CA ILE A 247 -22.95 -6.33 -9.33
C ILE A 247 -21.73 -6.76 -10.15
N ASP A 248 -21.81 -6.62 -11.48
CA ASP A 248 -20.60 -6.82 -12.29
C ASP A 248 -19.57 -5.74 -11.95
N THR A 249 -18.38 -6.19 -11.57
CA THR A 249 -17.25 -5.35 -11.22
C THR A 249 -16.31 -5.18 -12.41
N LEU A 250 -15.96 -3.94 -12.74
CA LEU A 250 -14.85 -3.65 -13.63
C LEU A 250 -13.59 -3.43 -12.78
N ILE A 251 -12.66 -4.38 -12.85
CA ILE A 251 -11.41 -4.35 -12.09
C ILE A 251 -10.35 -3.62 -12.90
N VAL A 252 -9.70 -2.63 -12.28
CA VAL A 252 -8.60 -1.89 -12.89
C VAL A 252 -7.29 -2.16 -12.15
N LYS A 253 -6.16 -2.08 -12.85
CA LYS A 253 -4.80 -2.32 -12.28
C LYS A 253 -4.70 -3.74 -11.68
N GLY A 254 -3.97 -3.87 -10.56
CA GLY A 254 -3.84 -5.05 -9.69
C GLY A 254 -4.08 -6.41 -10.37
N PRO A 255 -5.20 -7.10 -10.06
CA PRO A 255 -5.50 -8.42 -10.59
C PRO A 255 -5.69 -8.43 -12.10
N ALA A 256 -6.33 -7.41 -12.66
CA ALA A 256 -6.62 -7.33 -14.09
C ALA A 256 -5.32 -7.27 -14.91
N THR A 257 -4.37 -6.40 -14.54
CA THR A 257 -3.09 -6.35 -15.26
C THR A 257 -2.28 -7.63 -15.01
N GLY A 258 -2.30 -8.18 -13.79
CA GLY A 258 -1.59 -9.42 -13.48
C GLY A 258 -2.06 -10.61 -14.33
N ALA A 259 -3.37 -10.71 -14.57
CA ALA A 259 -3.93 -11.78 -15.40
C ALA A 259 -3.78 -11.53 -16.90
N LEU A 260 -3.90 -10.28 -17.36
CA LEU A 260 -3.95 -9.96 -18.79
C LEU A 260 -2.58 -9.68 -19.41
N ALA A 261 -1.57 -9.31 -18.62
CA ALA A 261 -0.29 -8.81 -19.13
C ALA A 261 0.94 -9.60 -18.65
N TYR A 262 0.80 -10.46 -17.65
CA TYR A 262 1.90 -11.28 -17.12
C TYR A 262 1.66 -12.76 -17.40
N SER A 263 2.74 -13.52 -17.57
CA SER A 263 2.68 -14.98 -17.78
C SER A 263 2.16 -15.74 -16.56
N SER A 264 2.27 -15.15 -15.37
CA SER A 264 1.68 -15.65 -14.14
C SER A 264 1.21 -14.48 -13.27
N PRO A 265 -0.01 -14.54 -12.70
CA PRO A 265 -0.50 -13.54 -11.76
C PRO A 265 0.40 -13.33 -10.53
N ALA A 266 1.21 -14.34 -10.15
CA ALA A 266 2.14 -14.25 -9.03
C ALA A 266 3.31 -13.27 -9.29
N LEU A 267 3.61 -12.96 -10.55
CA LEU A 267 4.66 -12.01 -10.92
C LEU A 267 4.26 -10.56 -10.65
N ARG A 268 2.95 -10.29 -10.60
CA ARG A 268 2.41 -8.97 -10.27
C ARG A 268 1.79 -9.02 -8.87
N PRO A 269 2.52 -8.58 -7.83
CA PRO A 269 1.92 -8.30 -6.54
C PRO A 269 1.08 -7.01 -6.57
N TYR A 270 0.05 -6.96 -5.74
CA TYR A 270 -0.78 -5.79 -5.53
C TYR A 270 -1.18 -5.69 -4.06
N ASP A 271 -1.39 -4.46 -3.58
CA ASP A 271 -1.76 -4.18 -2.20
C ASP A 271 -3.29 -4.00 -2.05
N ASP A 272 -3.96 -3.69 -3.17
CA ASP A 272 -5.38 -3.41 -3.28
C ASP A 272 -5.97 -3.97 -4.59
N VAL A 273 -7.29 -4.18 -4.57
CA VAL A 273 -8.11 -4.47 -5.75
C VAL A 273 -9.09 -3.32 -5.96
N ASP A 274 -8.91 -2.60 -7.05
CA ASP A 274 -9.77 -1.47 -7.42
C ASP A 274 -10.99 -1.93 -8.22
N LEU A 275 -12.16 -1.87 -7.59
CA LEU A 275 -13.44 -2.15 -8.21
C LEU A 275 -14.08 -0.85 -8.68
N LEU A 276 -14.08 -0.60 -9.98
CA LEU A 276 -14.69 0.58 -10.56
C LEU A 276 -16.21 0.43 -10.60
N LEU A 277 -16.91 1.08 -9.65
CA LEU A 277 -18.37 0.98 -9.49
C LEU A 277 -19.01 2.36 -9.36
N SER A 278 -20.19 2.54 -9.94
CA SER A 278 -21.00 3.76 -9.81
C SER A 278 -22.46 3.45 -9.48
N GLY A 279 -23.22 4.50 -9.15
CA GLY A 279 -24.67 4.44 -8.96
C GLY A 279 -25.11 3.42 -7.91
N GLU A 280 -26.12 2.62 -8.25
CA GLU A 280 -26.72 1.62 -7.35
C GLU A 280 -25.74 0.49 -7.00
N LYS A 281 -24.88 0.09 -7.94
CA LYS A 281 -23.84 -0.93 -7.73
C LYS A 281 -22.89 -0.50 -6.60
N ARG A 282 -22.41 0.74 -6.63
CA ARG A 282 -21.54 1.31 -5.58
C ARG A 282 -22.24 1.39 -4.21
N ARG A 283 -23.56 1.61 -4.18
CA ARG A 283 -24.34 1.62 -2.92
C ARG A 283 -24.53 0.24 -2.31
N ARG A 284 -24.76 -0.79 -3.14
CA ARG A 284 -25.04 -2.16 -2.70
C ARG A 284 -23.78 -2.96 -2.36
N ALA A 285 -22.68 -2.76 -3.09
CA ALA A 285 -21.45 -3.53 -2.92
C ALA A 285 -20.89 -3.56 -1.48
N PRO A 286 -20.89 -2.45 -0.71
CA PRO A 286 -20.50 -2.47 0.69
C PRO A 286 -21.20 -3.52 1.56
N ALA A 287 -22.52 -3.71 1.39
CA ALA A 287 -23.26 -4.68 2.20
C ALA A 287 -22.90 -6.12 1.85
N VAL A 288 -22.64 -6.39 0.56
CA VAL A 288 -22.19 -7.71 0.08
C VAL A 288 -20.80 -8.03 0.64
N LEU A 289 -19.84 -7.11 0.52
CA LEU A 289 -18.49 -7.30 1.08
C LEU A 289 -18.54 -7.54 2.59
N GLU A 290 -19.37 -6.79 3.33
CA GLU A 290 -19.51 -6.95 4.78
C GLU A 290 -20.11 -8.30 5.18
N SER A 291 -21.05 -8.85 4.40
CA SER A 291 -21.58 -10.20 4.65
C SER A 291 -20.51 -11.30 4.54
N LEU A 292 -19.42 -11.05 3.81
CA LEU A 292 -18.25 -11.92 3.68
C LEU A 292 -17.16 -11.62 4.71
N GLY A 293 -17.42 -10.77 5.70
CA GLY A 293 -16.45 -10.43 6.75
C GLY A 293 -15.43 -9.36 6.37
N TRP A 294 -15.55 -8.73 5.20
CA TRP A 294 -14.77 -7.54 4.86
C TRP A 294 -15.21 -6.36 5.71
N ARG A 295 -14.25 -5.57 6.19
CA ARG A 295 -14.49 -4.45 7.10
C ARG A 295 -14.07 -3.16 6.46
N ASN A 296 -14.98 -2.19 6.49
CA ASN A 296 -14.68 -0.83 6.09
C ASN A 296 -13.87 -0.12 7.18
N ILE A 297 -12.54 -0.07 7.03
CA ILE A 297 -11.64 0.46 8.07
C ILE A 297 -11.28 1.93 7.87
N ARG A 298 -11.41 2.48 6.64
CA ARG A 298 -10.98 3.86 6.36
C ARG A 298 -12.01 4.91 6.80
N ASN A 299 -13.26 4.54 7.09
CA ASN A 299 -14.35 5.49 6.95
C ASN A 299 -15.18 5.81 8.20
N GLY A 300 -14.81 5.33 9.39
CA GLY A 300 -15.48 5.71 10.63
C GLY A 300 -16.94 5.21 10.75
N PRO A 301 -17.72 5.71 11.73
CA PRO A 301 -19.06 5.19 12.06
C PRO A 301 -20.09 5.31 10.92
N LYS A 302 -21.25 4.63 11.04
CA LYS A 302 -22.30 4.52 10.00
C LYS A 302 -22.70 5.85 9.34
N LEU A 303 -22.68 6.98 10.06
CA LEU A 303 -22.95 8.31 9.51
C LEU A 303 -21.95 8.71 8.41
N ALA A 304 -20.66 8.44 8.62
CA ALA A 304 -19.62 8.75 7.66
C ALA A 304 -19.73 7.91 6.37
N ARG A 305 -20.25 6.68 6.47
CA ARG A 305 -20.55 5.83 5.31
C ARG A 305 -21.61 6.43 4.37
N SER A 306 -22.67 7.01 4.92
CA SER A 306 -23.72 7.67 4.13
C SER A 306 -23.19 8.89 3.36
N HIS A 307 -22.23 9.61 3.95
CA HIS A 307 -21.53 10.71 3.30
C HIS A 307 -20.62 10.21 2.18
N LEU A 308 -19.86 9.14 2.41
CA LEU A 308 -18.95 8.61 1.39
C LEU A 308 -19.67 8.10 0.15
N LEU A 309 -20.84 7.48 0.33
CA LEU A 309 -21.71 7.10 -0.78
C LEU A 309 -22.19 8.32 -1.62
N ARG A 310 -22.21 9.52 -1.02
CA ARG A 310 -22.55 10.79 -1.68
C ARG A 310 -21.32 11.54 -2.23
N THR A 311 -20.11 11.13 -1.86
CA THR A 311 -18.85 11.66 -2.40
C THR A 311 -18.28 10.77 -3.49
N THR A 312 -17.29 11.31 -4.20
CA THR A 312 -16.46 10.59 -5.17
C THR A 312 -15.22 9.94 -4.55
N GLU A 313 -15.16 9.82 -3.23
CA GLU A 313 -14.07 9.16 -2.53
C GLU A 313 -14.19 7.64 -2.67
N ASP A 314 -13.04 6.98 -2.67
CA ASP A 314 -12.97 5.53 -2.75
C ASP A 314 -13.38 4.89 -1.41
N ILE A 315 -14.03 3.73 -1.45
CA ILE A 315 -14.49 3.02 -0.25
C ILE A 315 -13.62 1.79 -0.05
N ALA A 316 -12.75 1.85 0.97
CA ALA A 316 -11.78 0.80 1.23
C ALA A 316 -12.26 -0.24 2.25
N PHE A 317 -11.99 -1.50 1.94
CA PHE A 317 -12.30 -2.67 2.73
C PHE A 317 -11.04 -3.51 2.98
N VAL A 318 -10.96 -4.12 4.16
CA VAL A 318 -9.93 -5.13 4.49
C VAL A 318 -10.58 -6.39 5.03
N HIS A 319 -9.91 -7.52 4.87
CA HIS A 319 -10.34 -8.79 5.42
C HIS A 319 -9.27 -9.33 6.39
N PRO A 320 -9.62 -9.85 7.58
CA PRO A 320 -8.61 -10.28 8.57
C PRO A 320 -7.68 -11.40 8.08
N ASN A 321 -8.11 -12.17 7.09
CA ASN A 321 -7.33 -13.27 6.52
C ASN A 321 -6.75 -12.96 5.12
N CYS A 322 -6.90 -11.72 4.63
CA CYS A 322 -6.38 -11.27 3.34
C CYS A 322 -5.43 -10.09 3.58
N THR A 323 -4.23 -10.13 2.99
CA THR A 323 -3.29 -8.99 3.08
C THR A 323 -3.60 -7.91 2.05
N VAL A 324 -4.48 -8.20 1.08
CA VAL A 324 -4.94 -7.28 0.03
C VAL A 324 -6.28 -6.65 0.38
N GLY A 325 -6.36 -5.32 0.25
CA GLY A 325 -7.60 -4.56 0.39
C GLY A 325 -8.49 -4.61 -0.85
N VAL A 326 -9.77 -4.28 -0.69
CA VAL A 326 -10.70 -4.02 -1.79
C VAL A 326 -11.11 -2.56 -1.73
N ASP A 327 -10.80 -1.80 -2.78
CA ASP A 327 -11.16 -0.39 -2.90
C ASP A 327 -12.26 -0.23 -3.95
N ILE A 328 -13.45 0.20 -3.53
CA ILE A 328 -14.51 0.59 -4.46
C ILE A 328 -14.19 1.99 -4.98
N VAL A 329 -13.72 2.06 -6.22
CA VAL A 329 -13.25 3.28 -6.87
C VAL A 329 -14.40 3.97 -7.58
N HIS A 330 -14.54 5.28 -7.34
CA HIS A 330 -15.57 6.07 -8.02
C HIS A 330 -15.09 6.52 -9.42
N PRO A 331 -15.85 6.28 -10.52
CA PRO A 331 -15.48 6.77 -11.85
C PRO A 331 -15.31 8.28 -11.92
N GLU A 332 -16.16 9.07 -11.25
CA GLU A 332 -15.95 10.51 -11.10
C GLU A 332 -14.92 10.93 -10.03
N GLY A 333 -14.01 10.05 -9.58
CA GLY A 333 -12.93 10.35 -8.64
C GLY A 333 -11.79 11.19 -9.22
N ILE A 334 -10.61 11.18 -8.58
CA ILE A 334 -9.45 11.99 -9.02
C ILE A 334 -8.95 11.62 -10.43
N LEU A 335 -9.11 10.36 -10.82
CA LEU A 335 -8.74 9.84 -12.14
C LEU A 335 -9.92 9.84 -13.13
N CYS A 336 -10.96 10.65 -12.91
CA CYS A 336 -12.18 10.56 -13.70
C CYS A 336 -12.01 10.75 -15.20
N ASP A 337 -11.03 11.57 -15.61
CA ASP A 337 -10.74 11.80 -17.02
C ASP A 337 -10.13 10.54 -17.67
N ALA A 338 -9.48 9.68 -16.88
CA ALA A 338 -8.88 8.43 -17.33
C ALA A 338 -9.80 7.21 -17.15
N ALA A 339 -10.87 7.33 -16.36
CA ALA A 339 -11.79 6.24 -16.07
C ALA A 339 -12.35 5.62 -17.37
N PRO A 340 -12.39 4.28 -17.49
CA PRO A 340 -13.05 3.58 -18.60
C PRO A 340 -14.51 4.01 -18.80
N ARG A 341 -14.92 4.21 -20.06
CA ARG A 341 -16.25 4.69 -20.45
C ARG A 341 -16.86 3.99 -21.67
N SER A 342 -16.07 3.20 -22.41
CA SER A 342 -16.55 2.53 -23.64
C SER A 342 -17.65 1.49 -23.40
N GLY A 343 -17.72 0.94 -22.18
CA GLY A 343 -18.56 -0.21 -21.86
C GLY A 343 -17.96 -1.55 -22.31
N SER A 344 -16.89 -1.54 -23.10
CA SER A 344 -16.15 -2.74 -23.49
C SER A 344 -15.48 -3.39 -22.27
N ARG A 345 -15.54 -4.71 -22.22
CA ARG A 345 -14.99 -5.52 -21.13
C ARG A 345 -14.17 -6.66 -21.69
N ILE A 346 -13.07 -6.97 -21.02
CA ILE A 346 -12.27 -8.16 -21.24
C ILE A 346 -12.51 -9.09 -20.06
N GLU A 347 -12.89 -10.32 -20.36
CA GLU A 347 -13.06 -11.37 -19.37
C GLU A 347 -11.70 -11.91 -18.93
N PHE A 348 -11.55 -12.16 -17.63
CA PHE A 348 -10.40 -12.84 -17.07
C PHE A 348 -10.77 -13.56 -15.78
N GLU A 349 -9.92 -14.49 -15.34
CA GLU A 349 -10.16 -15.26 -14.13
C GLU A 349 -9.29 -14.76 -12.96
N VAL A 350 -9.93 -14.61 -11.80
CA VAL A 350 -9.25 -14.47 -10.51
C VAL A 350 -9.50 -15.75 -9.73
N HIS A 351 -8.47 -16.60 -9.62
CA HIS A 351 -8.62 -17.98 -9.15
C HIS A 351 -9.71 -18.70 -9.96
N ASP A 352 -10.90 -18.91 -9.40
CA ASP A 352 -12.06 -19.59 -9.99
C ASP A 352 -13.26 -18.63 -10.18
N ALA A 353 -13.04 -17.32 -10.11
CA ALA A 353 -14.07 -16.30 -10.32
C ALA A 353 -13.88 -15.57 -11.65
N LEU A 354 -14.94 -15.48 -12.45
CA LEU A 354 -15.00 -14.64 -13.64
C LEU A 354 -15.03 -13.16 -13.23
N ALA A 355 -14.12 -12.38 -13.79
CA ALA A 355 -13.97 -10.95 -13.58
C ALA A 355 -13.87 -10.21 -14.91
N PHE A 356 -14.07 -8.89 -14.86
CA PHE A 356 -14.05 -8.04 -16.05
C PHE A 356 -13.02 -6.92 -15.89
N ALA A 357 -12.20 -6.71 -16.89
CA ALA A 357 -11.30 -5.57 -17.03
C ALA A 357 -11.79 -4.63 -18.14
N PRO A 358 -11.33 -3.38 -18.19
CA PRO A 358 -11.58 -2.50 -19.34
C PRO A 358 -10.97 -3.06 -20.62
N SER A 359 -11.30 -2.44 -21.77
CA SER A 359 -10.53 -2.68 -22.99
C SER A 359 -9.04 -2.41 -22.77
N LYS A 360 -8.16 -3.13 -23.48
CA LYS A 360 -6.70 -3.03 -23.30
C LYS A 360 -6.17 -1.59 -23.43
N THR A 361 -6.74 -0.80 -24.33
CA THR A 361 -6.34 0.59 -24.58
C THR A 361 -6.82 1.55 -23.48
N GLU A 362 -8.04 1.38 -22.96
CA GLU A 362 -8.51 2.13 -21.80
C GLU A 362 -7.79 1.73 -20.51
N HIS A 363 -7.50 0.43 -20.34
CA HIS A 363 -6.75 -0.08 -19.21
C HIS A 363 -5.34 0.51 -19.19
N PHE A 364 -4.64 0.52 -20.32
CA PHE A 364 -3.33 1.16 -20.44
C PHE A 364 -3.38 2.66 -20.09
N LEU A 365 -4.34 3.41 -20.65
CA LEU A 365 -4.47 4.84 -20.36
C LEU A 365 -4.78 5.11 -18.87
N TYR A 366 -5.60 4.25 -18.25
CA TYR A 366 -5.89 4.31 -16.82
C TYR A 366 -4.65 4.05 -15.95
N CYS A 367 -3.87 3.00 -16.28
CA CYS A 367 -2.60 2.71 -15.60
C CYS A 367 -1.58 3.84 -15.77
N ALA A 368 -1.47 4.42 -16.97
CA ALA A 368 -0.62 5.58 -17.24
C ALA A 368 -0.99 6.78 -16.37
N ALA A 369 -2.29 7.09 -16.28
CA ALA A 369 -2.80 8.17 -15.43
C ALA A 369 -2.57 7.91 -13.94
N HIS A 370 -2.76 6.67 -13.49
CA HIS A 370 -2.52 6.29 -12.11
C HIS A 370 -1.04 6.42 -11.72
N GLY A 371 -0.12 5.87 -12.53
CA GLY A 371 1.31 6.00 -12.31
C GLY A 371 1.77 7.46 -12.32
N ALA A 372 1.26 8.25 -13.27
CA ALA A 372 1.58 9.68 -13.38
C ALA A 372 1.08 10.49 -12.17
N LYS A 373 -0.13 10.21 -11.67
CA LYS A 373 -0.67 10.80 -10.44
C LYS A 373 0.29 10.57 -9.26
N HIS A 374 0.86 9.37 -9.16
CA HIS A 374 1.78 8.99 -8.10
C HIS A 374 3.27 9.24 -8.42
N GLY A 375 3.54 10.03 -9.47
CA GLY A 375 4.88 10.46 -9.86
C GLY A 375 5.82 9.32 -10.21
N PHE A 376 5.29 8.16 -10.62
CA PHE A 376 6.09 6.96 -10.91
C PHE A 376 7.04 6.52 -9.78
N SER A 377 6.67 6.78 -8.53
CA SER A 377 7.44 6.42 -7.33
C SER A 377 7.66 4.91 -7.10
N ARG A 378 6.93 4.04 -7.81
CA ARG A 378 7.13 2.59 -7.82
C ARG A 378 7.37 2.08 -9.24
N LEU A 379 8.39 1.23 -9.42
CA LEU A 379 8.73 0.65 -10.72
C LEU A 379 7.61 -0.23 -11.31
N ILE A 380 6.78 -0.88 -10.46
CA ILE A 380 5.68 -1.73 -10.93
C ILE A 380 4.70 -0.99 -11.87
N TRP A 381 4.49 0.31 -11.69
CA TRP A 381 3.60 1.06 -12.58
C TRP A 381 4.16 1.21 -14.00
N LEU A 382 5.48 1.32 -14.13
CA LEU A 382 6.14 1.33 -15.43
C LEU A 382 6.18 -0.07 -16.04
N ALA A 383 6.44 -1.10 -15.21
CA ALA A 383 6.39 -2.50 -15.64
C ALA A 383 4.99 -2.90 -16.15
N ASP A 384 3.93 -2.49 -15.44
CA ASP A 384 2.54 -2.72 -15.85
C ASP A 384 2.24 -2.08 -17.22
N MET A 385 2.70 -0.85 -17.44
CA MET A 385 2.54 -0.19 -18.73
C MET A 385 3.29 -0.95 -19.83
N ASP A 386 4.54 -1.33 -19.57
CA ASP A 386 5.35 -2.09 -20.52
C ASP A 386 4.69 -3.40 -20.93
N ARG A 387 4.20 -4.16 -19.95
CA ARG A 387 3.53 -5.45 -20.17
C ARG A 387 2.17 -5.30 -20.84
N LEU A 388 1.39 -4.27 -20.52
CA LEU A 388 0.14 -4.01 -21.24
C LEU A 388 0.41 -3.65 -22.71
N ALA A 389 1.45 -2.86 -22.96
CA ALA A 389 1.85 -2.44 -24.30
C ALA A 389 2.52 -3.54 -25.14
N SER A 390 3.00 -4.64 -24.54
CA SER A 390 3.74 -5.68 -25.27
C SER A 390 2.88 -6.40 -26.33
N SER A 391 1.56 -6.33 -26.21
CA SER A 391 0.60 -6.89 -27.19
C SER A 391 -0.01 -5.83 -28.12
N PHE A 392 0.44 -4.58 -28.05
CA PHE A 392 -0.14 -3.49 -28.84
C PHE A 392 0.36 -3.49 -30.28
N THR A 393 -0.58 -3.41 -31.21
CA THR A 393 -0.31 -3.11 -32.62
C THR A 393 -0.27 -1.59 -32.83
N SER A 394 0.11 -1.15 -34.04
CA SER A 394 0.02 0.25 -34.44
C SER A 394 -1.42 0.80 -34.33
N SER A 395 -2.45 -0.04 -34.56
CA SER A 395 -3.84 0.39 -34.41
C SER A 395 -4.24 0.58 -32.95
N ASP A 396 -3.74 -0.26 -32.04
CA ASP A 396 -3.98 -0.08 -30.60
C ASP A 396 -3.36 1.23 -30.09
N TRP A 397 -2.14 1.53 -30.52
CA TRP A 397 -1.49 2.80 -30.21
C TRP A 397 -2.27 3.99 -30.74
N ALA A 398 -2.78 3.92 -31.97
CA ALA A 398 -3.63 4.96 -32.54
C ALA A 398 -4.90 5.18 -31.69
N VAL A 399 -5.51 4.10 -31.18
CA VAL A 399 -6.67 4.18 -30.27
C VAL A 399 -6.29 4.82 -28.94
N VAL A 400 -5.17 4.44 -28.32
CA VAL A 400 -4.70 5.06 -27.06
C VAL A 400 -4.45 6.55 -27.24
N VAL A 401 -3.81 6.96 -28.34
CA VAL A 401 -3.56 8.35 -28.67
C VAL A 401 -4.88 9.11 -28.91
N ALA A 402 -5.83 8.51 -29.61
CA ALA A 402 -7.16 9.09 -29.82
C ALA A 402 -7.92 9.28 -28.49
N LEU A 403 -7.94 8.26 -27.63
CA LEU A 403 -8.55 8.32 -26.30
C LEU A 403 -7.91 9.41 -25.44
N ALA A 404 -6.57 9.52 -25.45
CA ALA A 404 -5.87 10.57 -24.70
C ALA A 404 -6.21 11.97 -25.22
N LYS A 405 -6.34 12.17 -26.54
CA LYS A 405 -6.76 13.45 -27.13
C LYS A 405 -8.20 13.79 -26.77
N GLU A 406 -9.11 12.83 -26.91
CA GLU A 406 -10.53 12.98 -26.57
C GLU A 406 -10.70 13.37 -25.09
N ARG A 407 -9.98 12.68 -24.20
CA ARG A 407 -10.05 12.86 -22.75
C ARG A 407 -9.14 13.95 -22.20
N ARG A 408 -8.39 14.65 -23.07
CA ARG A 408 -7.47 15.73 -22.70
C ARG A 408 -6.40 15.26 -21.69
N LEU A 409 -5.82 14.09 -21.97
CA LEU A 409 -4.78 13.42 -21.20
C LEU A 409 -3.49 13.21 -22.02
N THR A 410 -3.27 14.02 -23.05
CA THR A 410 -2.11 13.89 -23.95
C THR A 410 -0.79 14.06 -23.20
N ARG A 411 -0.72 15.03 -22.27
CA ARG A 411 0.46 15.26 -21.42
C ARG A 411 0.72 14.14 -20.43
N VAL A 412 -0.35 13.53 -19.91
CA VAL A 412 -0.26 12.37 -19.01
C VAL A 412 0.30 11.17 -19.77
N LEU A 413 -0.25 10.88 -20.95
CA LEU A 413 0.25 9.83 -21.84
C LEU A 413 1.72 10.08 -22.23
N ALA A 414 2.07 11.31 -22.61
CA ALA A 414 3.44 11.68 -22.97
C ALA A 414 4.42 11.47 -21.81
N LEU A 415 4.08 11.91 -20.60
CA LEU A 415 4.91 11.69 -19.40
C LEU A 415 5.07 10.19 -19.11
N ALA A 416 3.98 9.44 -19.18
CA ALA A 416 3.98 8.03 -18.86
C ALA A 416 4.84 7.23 -19.86
N CYS A 417 4.68 7.47 -21.16
CA CYS A 417 5.48 6.81 -22.19
C CYS A 417 6.95 7.23 -22.12
N ALA A 418 7.26 8.52 -21.88
CA ALA A 418 8.65 8.97 -21.71
C ALA A 418 9.34 8.35 -20.50
N MET A 419 8.63 8.25 -19.36
CA MET A 419 9.15 7.56 -18.17
C MET A 419 9.38 6.06 -18.43
N ALA A 420 8.44 5.39 -19.11
CA ALA A 420 8.54 3.95 -19.39
C ALA A 420 9.66 3.64 -20.42
N GLU A 421 9.84 4.49 -21.42
CA GLU A 421 11.00 4.40 -22.32
C GLU A 421 12.30 4.64 -21.57
N GLU A 422 12.40 5.75 -20.85
CA GLU A 422 13.65 6.12 -20.19
C GLU A 422 14.06 5.07 -19.16
N MET A 423 13.10 4.51 -18.41
CA MET A 423 13.35 3.58 -17.33
C MET A 423 13.43 2.13 -17.79
N LEU A 424 12.65 1.70 -18.78
CA LEU A 424 12.53 0.28 -19.15
C LEU A 424 12.73 -0.02 -20.64
N GLY A 425 12.98 1.00 -21.47
CA GLY A 425 13.06 0.82 -22.92
C GLY A 425 11.73 0.42 -23.54
N MET A 426 10.59 0.86 -22.99
CA MET A 426 9.26 0.62 -23.56
C MET A 426 9.13 1.20 -24.98
N PRO A 427 8.73 0.40 -25.99
CA PRO A 427 8.42 0.91 -27.32
C PRO A 427 7.42 2.05 -27.25
N GLN A 428 7.72 3.13 -27.95
CA GLN A 428 6.89 4.32 -27.98
C GLN A 428 5.82 4.23 -29.07
N PRO A 429 4.64 4.85 -28.88
CA PRO A 429 3.71 5.03 -29.99
C PRO A 429 4.39 5.86 -31.10
N PRO A 430 4.09 5.60 -32.38
CA PRO A 430 4.67 6.36 -33.50
C PRO A 430 4.56 7.88 -33.35
N GLU A 431 3.45 8.39 -32.80
CA GLU A 431 3.20 9.81 -32.57
C GLU A 431 4.07 10.43 -31.46
N ALA A 432 4.59 9.64 -30.52
CA ALA A 432 5.50 10.10 -29.47
C ALA A 432 6.88 10.46 -30.01
N GLN A 433 7.31 9.83 -31.11
CA GLN A 433 8.65 10.01 -31.67
C GLN A 433 8.88 11.44 -32.22
N GLY A 434 7.82 12.16 -32.61
CA GLY A 434 7.93 13.51 -33.16
C GLY A 434 7.44 14.64 -32.24
N ARG A 435 6.25 14.50 -31.63
CA ARG A 435 5.52 15.67 -31.05
C ARG A 435 5.72 15.88 -29.56
N TRP A 436 6.12 14.85 -28.83
CA TRP A 436 6.26 14.90 -27.36
C TRP A 436 7.72 15.09 -26.91
N ARG A 437 8.68 14.58 -27.69
CA ARG A 437 10.11 14.69 -27.42
C ARG A 437 10.61 16.13 -27.51
N GLY A 438 11.57 16.48 -26.65
CA GLY A 438 12.29 17.76 -26.67
C GLY A 438 11.54 18.95 -26.06
N SER A 439 10.35 18.76 -25.49
CA SER A 439 9.69 19.85 -24.76
C SER A 439 10.29 20.02 -23.36
N ALA A 440 10.73 21.23 -23.04
CA ALA A 440 11.26 21.57 -21.73
C ALA A 440 10.29 21.24 -20.58
N TRP A 441 8.98 21.28 -20.85
CA TRP A 441 7.96 20.85 -19.91
C TRP A 441 8.04 19.36 -19.59
N LEU A 442 8.11 18.49 -20.61
CA LEU A 442 8.15 17.04 -20.44
C LEU A 442 9.44 16.62 -19.73
N GLU A 443 10.58 17.14 -20.19
CA GLU A 443 11.89 16.85 -19.58
C GLU A 443 11.93 17.25 -18.10
N GLY A 444 11.37 18.41 -17.76
CA GLY A 444 11.24 18.86 -16.38
C GLY A 444 10.36 17.94 -15.52
N LYS A 445 9.30 17.37 -16.11
CA LYS A 445 8.41 16.43 -15.41
C LYS A 445 9.02 15.03 -15.25
N VAL A 446 9.69 14.52 -16.27
CA VAL A 446 10.44 13.26 -16.22
C VAL A 446 11.52 13.33 -15.14
N ARG A 447 12.34 14.40 -15.14
CA ARG A 447 13.34 14.64 -14.08
C ARG A 447 12.70 14.68 -12.70
N ALA A 448 11.55 15.35 -12.56
CA ALA A 448 10.88 15.45 -11.27
C ALA A 448 10.32 14.10 -10.76
N CYS A 449 9.81 13.25 -11.65
CA CYS A 449 9.41 11.88 -11.30
C CYS A 449 10.62 11.05 -10.87
N ARG A 450 11.72 11.10 -11.64
CA ARG A 450 12.96 10.36 -11.38
C ARG A 450 13.56 10.73 -10.02
N ASP A 451 13.67 12.02 -9.73
CA ASP A 451 14.41 12.51 -8.56
C ASP A 451 13.52 12.57 -7.30
N ARG A 452 12.21 12.81 -7.47
CA ARG A 452 11.29 13.17 -6.37
C ARG A 452 9.91 12.52 -6.49
N GLY A 453 9.76 11.42 -7.22
CA GLY A 453 8.45 10.84 -7.57
C GLY A 453 7.45 10.74 -6.41
N ALA A 454 7.86 10.22 -5.25
CA ALA A 454 6.99 10.11 -4.08
C ALA A 454 6.61 11.49 -3.51
N GLU A 455 7.60 12.33 -3.24
CA GLU A 455 7.42 13.68 -2.66
C GLU A 455 6.56 14.58 -3.56
N ILE A 456 6.84 14.59 -4.86
CA ILE A 456 6.15 15.48 -5.79
C ILE A 456 4.70 15.08 -5.97
N SER A 457 4.39 13.78 -5.93
CA SER A 457 3.02 13.28 -6.04
C SER A 457 2.11 13.73 -4.91
N GLU A 458 2.67 14.05 -3.73
CA GLU A 458 1.94 14.56 -2.58
C GLU A 458 1.62 16.06 -2.68
N THR A 459 2.19 16.74 -3.68
CA THR A 459 1.92 18.16 -3.89
C THR A 459 0.57 18.36 -4.58
N TRP A 460 -0.28 19.21 -4.02
CA TRP A 460 -1.62 19.50 -4.58
C TRP A 460 -1.58 20.03 -6.02
N ARG A 461 -0.45 20.61 -6.44
CA ARG A 461 -0.25 21.16 -7.80
C ARG A 461 0.18 20.10 -8.82
N TRP A 462 0.62 18.92 -8.37
CA TRP A 462 1.22 17.93 -9.26
C TRP A 462 0.23 17.42 -10.29
N TRP A 463 -0.85 16.77 -9.83
CA TRP A 463 -1.87 16.20 -10.72
C TRP A 463 -2.50 17.26 -11.64
N PRO A 464 -2.99 18.42 -11.14
CA PRO A 464 -3.46 19.49 -12.02
C PRO A 464 -2.39 19.92 -13.04
N GLY A 465 -1.12 20.04 -12.64
CA GLY A 465 -0.02 20.43 -13.52
C GLY A 465 0.24 19.47 -14.69
N LEU A 466 -0.27 18.25 -14.62
CA LEU A 466 -0.19 17.25 -15.70
C LEU A 466 -1.34 17.36 -16.71
N LEU A 467 -2.48 17.96 -16.36
CA LEU A 467 -3.67 17.98 -17.20
C LEU A 467 -3.54 18.98 -18.37
N ASP A 468 -4.14 18.64 -19.51
CA ASP A 468 -4.02 19.41 -20.76
C ASP A 468 -4.69 20.78 -20.66
N THR A 469 -5.92 20.85 -20.14
CA THR A 469 -6.75 22.06 -20.19
C THR A 469 -6.79 22.83 -18.88
N SER A 470 -6.93 24.16 -18.97
CA SER A 470 -7.15 25.02 -17.79
C SER A 470 -8.42 24.64 -17.03
N TRP A 471 -9.48 24.20 -17.71
CA TRP A 471 -10.70 23.72 -17.06
C TRP A 471 -10.44 22.48 -16.19
N GLN A 472 -9.75 21.46 -16.71
CA GLN A 472 -9.39 20.28 -15.91
C GLN A 472 -8.55 20.66 -14.69
N ARG A 473 -7.62 21.61 -14.85
CA ARG A 473 -6.79 22.12 -13.75
C ARG A 473 -7.63 22.78 -12.67
N ILE A 474 -8.50 23.70 -13.07
CA ILE A 474 -9.40 24.42 -12.16
C ILE A 474 -10.34 23.42 -11.47
N ARG A 475 -11.01 22.55 -12.23
CA ARG A 475 -11.92 21.53 -11.71
C ARG A 475 -11.24 20.64 -10.67
N ASN A 476 -10.05 20.11 -10.96
CA ASN A 476 -9.32 19.26 -10.01
C ASN A 476 -8.81 20.05 -8.79
N SER A 477 -8.41 21.31 -8.96
CA SER A 477 -7.99 22.18 -7.85
C SER A 477 -9.16 22.55 -6.94
N VAL A 478 -10.30 22.91 -7.51
CA VAL A 478 -11.55 23.19 -6.78
C VAL A 478 -12.01 21.94 -6.03
N ARG A 479 -11.99 20.77 -6.68
CA ARG A 479 -12.34 19.51 -6.00
C ARG A 479 -11.40 19.21 -4.84
N TRP A 480 -10.09 19.37 -5.04
CA TRP A 480 -9.13 19.20 -3.97
C TRP A 480 -9.35 20.20 -2.82
N LEU A 481 -9.77 21.44 -3.09
CA LEU A 481 -10.05 22.44 -2.06
C LEU A 481 -11.34 22.19 -1.29
N PHE A 482 -12.40 21.76 -1.98
CA PHE A 482 -13.77 21.79 -1.43
C PHE A 482 -14.42 20.42 -1.23
N VAL A 483 -14.00 19.36 -1.92
CA VAL A 483 -14.62 18.02 -1.75
C VAL A 483 -14.08 17.36 -0.48
N PRO A 484 -14.93 17.07 0.51
CA PRO A 484 -14.49 16.44 1.74
C PRO A 484 -14.03 15.00 1.51
N THR A 485 -12.95 14.64 2.18
CA THR A 485 -12.34 13.32 2.21
C THR A 485 -12.66 12.63 3.54
N GLY A 486 -12.44 11.31 3.63
CA GLY A 486 -12.57 10.60 4.91
C GLY A 486 -11.75 11.21 6.06
N VAL A 487 -10.65 11.92 5.75
CA VAL A 487 -9.86 12.67 6.74
C VAL A 487 -10.66 13.81 7.36
N ASP A 488 -11.44 14.55 6.55
CA ASP A 488 -12.28 15.65 7.03
C ASP A 488 -13.36 15.13 7.99
N LEU A 489 -13.96 13.97 7.67
CA LEU A 489 -14.98 13.34 8.50
C LEU A 489 -14.42 12.84 9.83
N ARG A 490 -13.21 12.29 9.83
CA ARG A 490 -12.54 11.87 11.08
C ARG A 490 -12.07 13.03 11.93
N ALA A 491 -11.79 14.18 11.32
CA ALA A 491 -11.35 15.37 12.06
C ALA A 491 -12.48 15.99 12.88
N CYS A 492 -13.73 15.90 12.42
CA CYS A 492 -14.91 16.39 13.13
C CYS A 492 -16.14 15.63 12.66
N LEU A 493 -16.73 14.78 13.49
CA LEU A 493 -17.95 14.05 13.15
C LEU A 493 -19.18 14.97 13.29
N LEU A 494 -19.72 15.43 12.17
CA LEU A 494 -20.95 16.21 12.13
C LEU A 494 -22.19 15.33 11.96
N PRO A 495 -23.37 15.74 12.50
CA PRO A 495 -24.64 15.07 12.22
C PRO A 495 -25.04 15.26 10.74
N LEU A 496 -25.89 14.36 10.22
CA LEU A 496 -26.27 14.31 8.78
C LEU A 496 -26.75 15.64 8.21
N TRP A 497 -27.51 16.42 8.99
CA TRP A 497 -28.05 17.72 8.56
C TRP A 497 -26.95 18.79 8.42
N ALA A 498 -25.85 18.66 9.16
CA ALA A 498 -24.71 19.58 9.14
C ALA A 498 -23.61 19.16 8.15
N HIS A 499 -23.77 18.05 7.42
CA HIS A 499 -22.75 17.54 6.50
C HIS A 499 -22.34 18.53 5.39
N GLY A 500 -23.22 19.47 5.02
CA GLY A 500 -22.85 20.55 4.09
C GLY A 500 -21.68 21.40 4.59
N ALA A 501 -21.49 21.50 5.91
CA ALA A 501 -20.41 22.27 6.51
C ALA A 501 -19.01 21.69 6.21
N TYR A 502 -18.87 20.40 5.89
CA TYR A 502 -17.57 19.83 5.53
C TYR A 502 -16.94 20.51 4.31
N TYR A 503 -17.76 20.97 3.35
CA TYR A 503 -17.28 21.68 2.17
C TYR A 503 -16.68 23.05 2.53
N ILE A 504 -17.13 23.65 3.63
CA ILE A 504 -16.64 24.93 4.16
C ILE A 504 -15.44 24.71 5.09
N LEU A 505 -15.48 23.65 5.91
CA LEU A 505 -14.44 23.34 6.89
C LEU A 505 -13.15 22.82 6.23
N ARG A 506 -13.23 22.18 5.07
CA ARG A 506 -12.05 21.63 4.39
C ARG A 506 -11.01 22.71 4.02
N PRO A 507 -11.35 23.83 3.34
CA PRO A 507 -10.39 24.91 3.10
C PRO A 507 -9.71 25.42 4.38
N VAL A 508 -10.47 25.55 5.48
CA VAL A 508 -9.93 25.98 6.78
C VAL A 508 -8.92 24.95 7.31
N ARG A 509 -9.24 23.65 7.26
CA ARG A 509 -8.32 22.58 7.65
C ARG A 509 -7.06 22.55 6.78
N LEU A 510 -7.20 22.71 5.47
CA LEU A 510 -6.06 22.78 4.54
C LEU A 510 -5.17 23.99 4.86
N MET A 511 -5.76 25.14 5.18
CA MET A 511 -5.04 26.34 5.60
C MET A 511 -4.30 26.13 6.92
N ILE A 512 -4.95 25.53 7.93
CA ILE A 512 -4.31 25.15 9.19
C ILE A 512 -3.12 24.22 8.94
N ARG A 513 -3.25 23.23 8.03
CA ARG A 513 -2.15 22.33 7.66
C ARG A 513 -0.97 23.07 7.03
N LEU A 514 -1.24 24.02 6.14
CA LEU A 514 -0.21 24.85 5.49
C LEU A 514 0.50 25.77 6.52
N LEU A 515 -0.27 26.43 7.39
CA LEU A 515 0.23 27.35 8.41
C LEU A 515 1.02 26.65 9.52
N THR A 516 0.61 25.44 9.92
CA THR A 516 1.31 24.66 10.94
C THR A 516 2.61 24.02 10.45
N ARG A 517 2.99 24.21 9.16
CA ARG A 517 4.08 23.49 8.46
C ARG A 517 4.04 21.99 8.76
N SER A 518 2.83 21.45 8.90
CA SER A 518 2.58 20.04 9.11
C SER A 518 2.58 19.36 7.74
N GLY A 519 3.77 19.12 7.18
CA GLY A 519 3.96 18.40 5.91
C GLY A 519 3.54 16.93 5.95
N MET A 520 2.54 16.55 6.74
CA MET A 520 1.96 15.20 6.73
C MET A 520 1.17 15.03 5.43
N PRO A 521 1.46 14.05 4.56
CA PRO A 521 0.57 13.64 3.47
C PRO A 521 -0.89 13.51 3.93
N GLU A 522 -1.86 13.71 3.04
CA GLU A 522 -3.28 13.40 3.32
C GLU A 522 -3.45 11.94 3.78
N HIS A 523 -2.50 11.07 3.39
CA HIS A 523 -2.43 9.69 3.81
C HIS A 523 -1.76 9.45 5.18
N GLU A 524 -1.08 10.42 5.81
CA GLU A 524 -0.36 10.21 7.09
C GLU A 524 -1.18 10.54 8.34
N TRP A 525 -2.41 11.08 8.19
CA TRP A 525 -3.41 11.07 9.27
C TRP A 525 -4.24 9.77 9.28
N LEU A 526 -3.93 8.80 8.40
CA LEU A 526 -4.70 7.56 8.24
C LEU A 526 -4.49 6.53 9.36
N ASP A 527 -3.74 6.87 10.41
CA ASP A 527 -3.29 5.89 11.40
C ASP A 527 -3.65 6.17 12.87
N ASP A 528 -4.51 7.15 13.13
CA ASP A 528 -5.00 7.38 14.50
C ASP A 528 -6.54 7.23 14.58
N PRO A 529 -7.06 6.11 15.09
CA PRO A 529 -8.47 5.91 15.39
C PRO A 529 -8.83 6.31 16.83
N GLN A 530 -8.05 7.14 17.50
CA GLN A 530 -8.32 7.58 18.87
C GLN A 530 -8.78 9.03 18.93
N ASN A 531 -10.05 9.27 18.61
CA ASN A 531 -10.86 10.26 19.33
C ASN A 531 -12.37 9.99 19.11
N ASP A 532 -12.82 8.82 19.57
CA ASP A 532 -14.23 8.63 19.92
C ASP A 532 -14.21 8.32 21.42
N THR A 533 -14.27 9.36 22.23
CA THR A 533 -14.83 9.27 23.58
C THR A 533 -16.21 9.87 23.51
N GLU A 534 -17.17 9.02 23.86
CA GLU A 534 -18.49 9.34 24.37
C GLU A 534 -18.51 10.67 25.13
N GLU A 535 -19.41 11.56 24.72
CA GLU A 535 -20.26 12.32 25.64
C GLU A 535 -21.53 12.71 24.87
N ILE A 536 -22.59 11.93 25.14
CA ILE A 536 -24.04 12.17 24.99
C ILE A 536 -24.58 12.48 23.58
#